data_AF-A0AA95MTL6-F1
#
_entry.id   AF-A0AA95MTL6-F1
#
_cell.length_a   1.000
_cell.length_b   1.000
_cell.length_c   1.000
_cell.angle_alpha   90.00
_cell.angle_beta   90.00
_cell.angle_gamma   90.00
#
_symmetry.space_group_name_H-M   'P 1'
#
loop_
_entity.id
_entity.type
_entity.pdbx_description
1 polymer ?
#
loop_
_entity_poly.entity_id
_entity_poly.type
_entity_poly.pdbx_seq_one_letter_code
_entity_poly.pdbx_strand_id
1 'polypeptide(L)' 'MQILIGLALFSIAIYTCGFGVTLWKEKQKMSALAVFFLTGTIIILPFFSIFKIS' A
#
# COMPACT_ATOMS: atom_id res chain seq x y z
N MET A 1 -3.22 19.71 5.02
CA MET A 1 -2.42 18.83 4.14
C MET A 1 -2.37 17.39 4.62
N GLN A 2 -2.14 17.11 5.91
CA GLN A 2 -2.05 15.72 6.41
C GLN A 2 -3.32 14.87 6.19
N ILE A 3 -4.52 15.47 6.26
CA ILE A 3 -5.79 14.77 5.98
C ILE A 3 -5.89 14.31 4.51
N LEU A 4 -5.48 15.17 3.56
CA LEU A 4 -5.43 14.83 2.14
C LEU A 4 -4.43 13.71 1.87
N ILE A 5 -3.29 13.74 2.57
CA ILE A 5 -2.27 12.68 2.46
C ILE A 5 -2.80 11.37 3.03
N GLY A 6 -3.49 11.39 4.17
CA GLY A 6 -4.15 10.22 4.75
C GLY A 6 -5.19 9.61 3.82
N LEU A 7 -6.04 10.44 3.19
CA LEU A 7 -7.01 10.01 2.18
C LEU A 7 -6.35 9.40 0.95
N ALA A 8 -5.31 10.05 0.41
CA ALA A 8 -4.58 9.55 -0.75
C ALA A 8 -3.89 8.21 -0.45
N LEU A 9 -3.23 8.08 0.70
CA LEU A 9 -2.61 6.82 1.15
C LEU A 9 -3.64 5.71 1.32
N PHE A 10 -4.81 6.02 1.88
CA PHE A 10 -5.90 5.06 2.03
C PHE A 10 -6.43 4.59 0.68
N SER A 11 -6.65 5.50 -0.28
CA SER A 11 -7.05 5.15 -1.65
C SER A 11 -6.00 4.29 -2.36
N ILE A 12 -4.72 4.64 -2.25
CA ILE A 12 -3.62 3.89 -2.85
C ILE A 12 -3.50 2.50 -2.20
N ALA A 13 -3.64 2.39 -0.88
CA ALA A 13 -3.58 1.10 -0.18
C ALA A 13 -4.70 0.15 -0.64
N ILE A 14 -5.94 0.65 -0.77
CA ILE A 14 -7.08 -0.14 -1.28
C ILE A 14 -6.83 -0.60 -2.72
N TYR A 15 -6.39 0.33 -3.59
CA TYR A 15 -6.09 0.01 -4.98
C TYR A 15 -4.98 -1.03 -5.11
N THR A 16 -3.90 -0.87 -4.33
CA THR A 16 -2.73 -1.76 -4.37
C THR A 16 -3.07 -3.14 -3.80
N CYS A 17 -3.90 -3.23 -2.76
CA CYS A 17 -4.48 -4.49 -2.28
C CYS A 17 -5.30 -5.20 -3.37
N GLY A 18 -6.22 -4.47 -4.02
CA GLY A 18 -7.05 -5.02 -5.10
C GLY A 18 -6.22 -5.49 -6.30
N PHE A 19 -5.16 -4.75 -6.63
CA PHE A 19 -4.21 -5.10 -7.67
C PHE A 19 -3.40 -6.35 -7.31
N GLY A 20 -2.94 -6.48 -6.06
CA GLY A 20 -2.26 -7.69 -5.56
C GLY A 20 -3.14 -8.94 -5.63
N VAL A 21 -4.42 -8.82 -5.27
CA VAL A 21 -5.41 -9.92 -5.39
C VAL A 21 -5.66 -10.29 -6.86
N THR A 22 -5.69 -9.30 -7.76
CA THR A 22 -5.85 -9.53 -9.21
C THR A 22 -4.64 -10.27 -9.79
N LEU A 23 -3.42 -9.85 -9.44
CA LEU A 23 -2.18 -10.53 -9.84
C LEU A 23 -2.11 -11.98 -9.31
N TRP A 24 -2.64 -12.23 -8.12
CA TRP A 24 -2.73 -13.58 -7.57
C TRP A 24 -3.64 -14.48 -8.42
N LYS A 25 -4.73 -13.92 -8.96
CA LYS A 25 -5.65 -14.63 -9.87
C LYS A 25 -5.03 -14.87 -11.26
N GLU A 26 -4.19 -13.96 -11.75
CA GLU A 26 -3.49 -14.09 -13.04
C GLU A 26 -2.27 -15.02 -13.00
N LYS A 27 -2.07 -15.80 -11.91
CA LYS A 27 -0.92 -16.71 -11.70
C LYS A 27 0.46 -16.03 -11.70
N GLN A 28 0.53 -14.71 -11.74
CA GLN A 28 1.75 -13.90 -11.61
C GLN A 28 2.19 -13.82 -10.14
N LYS A 29 2.44 -14.98 -9.51
CA LYS A 29 2.64 -15.10 -8.05
C LYS A 29 3.81 -14.28 -7.52
N MET A 30 4.89 -14.16 -8.29
CA MET A 30 6.06 -13.35 -7.92
C MET A 30 5.73 -11.86 -7.86
N SER A 31 5.02 -11.35 -8.87
CA SER A 31 4.57 -9.95 -8.90
C SER A 31 3.50 -9.68 -7.84
N ALA A 32 2.59 -10.62 -7.61
CA ALA A 32 1.58 -10.52 -6.53
C ALA A 32 2.25 -10.37 -5.16
N LEU A 33 3.32 -11.15 -4.90
CA LEU A 33 4.08 -11.08 -3.65
C LEU A 33 4.78 -9.71 -3.47
N ALA A 34 5.40 -9.19 -4.54
CA ALA A 34 6.04 -7.88 -4.52
C ALA A 34 5.03 -6.75 -4.26
N VAL A 35 3.86 -6.82 -4.87
CA VAL A 35 2.77 -5.84 -4.68
C VAL A 35 2.19 -5.91 -3.27
N PHE A 36 2.04 -7.11 -2.70
CA PHE A 36 1.62 -7.27 -1.30
C PHE A 36 2.64 -6.67 -0.34
N PHE A 37 3.93 -6.93 -0.57
CA PHE A 37 5.00 -6.35 0.24
C PHE A 37 5.01 -4.82 0.14
N LEU A 38 4.90 -4.29 -1.08
CA LEU A 38 4.81 -2.85 -1.35
C LEU A 38 3.59 -2.22 -0.66
N THR A 39 2.45 -2.91 -0.64
CA THR A 39 1.25 -2.44 0.07
C THR A 39 1.51 -2.27 1.56
N GLY A 40 2.19 -3.24 2.18
CA GLY A 40 2.64 -3.12 3.57
C GLY A 40 3.56 -1.91 3.77
N THR A 41 4.54 -1.71 2.89
CA THR A 41 5.45 -0.57 2.92
C THR A 41 4.72 0.78 2.82
N ILE A 42 3.75 0.90 1.91
CA ILE A 42 2.91 2.11 1.73
C ILE A 42 2.07 2.41 2.97
N ILE A 43 1.60 1.39 3.68
CA ILE A 43 0.85 1.56 4.92
C ILE A 43 1.78 2.00 6.06
N ILE A 44 2.98 1.42 6.17
CA ILE A 44 3.87 1.60 7.31
C ILE A 44 4.70 2.89 7.20
N LEU A 45 5.25 3.22 6.03
CA LEU A 45 6.06 4.43 5.81
C LEU A 45 5.45 5.75 6.33
N PRO A 46 4.17 6.06 6.08
CA PRO A 46 3.59 7.32 6.52
C PRO A 46 3.52 7.42 8.05
N PHE A 47 3.49 6.30 8.79
CA PHE A 47 3.62 6.33 10.24
C PHE A 47 5.03 6.70 10.69
N PHE A 48 6.07 6.34 9.94
CA PHE A 48 7.44 6.74 10.29
C PHE A 48 7.80 8.13 9.76
N SER A 49 7.27 8.52 8.60
CA SER A 49 7.66 9.74 7.89
C SER A 49 6.76 10.93 8.18
N ILE A 50 5.43 10.73 8.29
CA ILE A 50 4.45 11.80 8.45
C ILE A 50 3.99 11.92 9.90
N PHE A 51 3.65 10.80 10.53
CA PHE A 51 3.34 10.74 11.96
C PHE A 51 4.62 10.47 12.75
N LYS A 52 5.60 11.36 12.64
CA LYS A 52 6.87 11.24 13.39
C LYS A 52 6.56 10.95 14.86
N ILE A 53 6.75 9.69 15.27
CA ILE A 53 6.79 9.29 16.67
C ILE A 53 8.05 9.96 17.21
N SER A 54 7.85 11.10 17.87
CA SER A 54 8.85 11.88 18.57
C SER A 54 8.27 12.30 19.90
#